data_AF-A0A535ST97-F1
#
_entry.id   AF-A0A535ST97-F1
#
_cell.length_a   1.000
_cell.length_b   1.000
_cell.length_c   1.000
_cell.angle_alpha   90.00
_cell.angle_beta   90.00
_cell.angle_gamma   90.00
#
_symmetry.space_group_name_H-M   'P 1'
#
loop_
_entity.id
_entity.type
_entity.pdbx_description
1 polymer ?
#
loop_
_entity_poly.entity_id
_entity_poly.type
_entity_poly.pdbx_seq_one_letter_code
_entity_poly.pdbx_strand_id
1 'polypeptide(L)' 'MTIVEVLKLSADYLQKHGSDSSRLDAELLLAHALKLRRLDVYLQFDHLMSEADLAAYRALVARRAKGEPV' A
#
# COMPACT_ATOMS: atom_id res chain seq x y z
N MET A 1 -3.98 10.05 -7.80
CA MET A 1 -4.27 8.60 -7.87
C MET A 1 -5.18 8.25 -6.72
N THR A 2 -6.14 7.34 -6.95
CA THR A 2 -7.04 6.89 -5.88
C THR A 2 -6.39 5.77 -5.06
N ILE A 3 -6.90 5.54 -3.85
CA ILE A 3 -6.45 4.45 -2.97
C ILE A 3 -6.51 3.10 -3.69
N VAL A 4 -7.57 2.82 -4.45
CA VAL A 4 -7.72 1.55 -5.19
C VAL A 4 -6.62 1.36 -6.24
N GLU A 5 -6.32 2.40 -7.02
CA GLU A 5 -5.29 2.35 -8.06
C GLU A 5 -3.92 2.06 -7.45
N VAL A 6 -3.61 2.75 -6.34
CA VAL A 6 -2.35 2.63 -5.63
C VAL A 6 -2.19 1.23 -5.01
N LEU A 7 -3.25 0.70 -4.40
CA LEU A 7 -3.25 -0.66 -3.86
C LEU A 7 -3.03 -1.71 -4.94
N LYS A 8 -3.73 -1.60 -6.08
CA LYS A 8 -3.56 -2.54 -7.21
C LYS A 8 -2.11 -2.55 -7.71
N LEU A 9 -1.55 -1.37 -8.00
CA LEU A 9 -0.17 -1.27 -8.48
C LEU A 9 0.84 -1.82 -7.48
N SER A 10 0.60 -1.60 -6.19
CA SER A 10 1.51 -2.06 -5.14
C SER A 10 1.41 -3.56 -4.91
N ALA A 11 0.20 -4.12 -4.96
CA ALA A 11 0.00 -5.56 -4.89
C ALA A 11 0.70 -6.24 -6.08
N ASP A 12 0.52 -5.74 -7.30
CA ASP A 12 1.20 -6.27 -8.49
C ASP A 12 2.73 -6.17 -8.37
N TYR A 13 3.23 -5.06 -7.81
CA TYR A 13 4.66 -4.87 -7.56
C TYR A 13 5.19 -5.87 -6.53
N LEU A 14 4.53 -5.97 -5.37
CA LEU A 14 4.91 -6.91 -4.31
C LEU A 14 4.84 -8.37 -4.77
N GLN A 15 3.88 -8.70 -5.64
CA GLN A 15 3.73 -10.04 -6.18
C GLN A 15 4.91 -10.41 -7.08
N LYS A 16 5.34 -9.47 -7.94
CA LYS A 16 6.56 -9.63 -8.75
C LYS A 16 7.82 -9.78 -7.91
N HIS A 17 7.81 -9.25 -6.69
CA HIS A 17 8.90 -9.34 -5.72
C HIS A 17 8.76 -10.50 -4.73
N GLY A 18 7.85 -11.44 -4.97
CA GLY A 18 7.76 -12.69 -4.20
C GLY A 18 6.98 -12.58 -2.90
N SER A 19 6.11 -11.57 -2.73
CA SER A 19 5.20 -11.54 -1.58
C SER A 19 4.00 -12.46 -1.79
N ASP A 20 3.86 -13.49 -0.96
CA ASP A 20 2.72 -14.41 -0.96
C ASP A 20 1.41 -13.72 -0.56
N SER A 21 1.49 -12.67 0.25
CA SER A 21 0.37 -11.88 0.79
C SER A 21 0.31 -10.47 0.19
N SER A 22 0.78 -10.30 -1.05
CA SER A 22 0.96 -9.01 -1.74
C SER A 22 -0.16 -7.98 -1.53
N ARG A 23 -1.43 -8.41 -1.63
CA ARG A 23 -2.58 -7.52 -1.43
C ARG A 23 -2.76 -7.11 0.03
N LEU A 24 -2.66 -8.06 0.95
CA LEU A 24 -2.76 -7.80 2.38
C LEU A 24 -1.60 -6.89 2.84
N ASP A 25 -0.39 -7.15 2.35
CA ASP A 25 0.79 -6.33 2.63
C ASP A 25 0.56 -4.89 2.17
N ALA A 26 0.11 -4.69 0.91
CA ALA A 26 -0.21 -3.37 0.39
C ALA A 26 -1.25 -2.62 1.24
N GLU A 27 -2.31 -3.30 1.66
CA GLU A 27 -3.36 -2.72 2.51
C GLU A 27 -2.83 -2.33 3.90
N LEU A 28 -2.01 -3.17 4.52
CA LEU A 28 -1.41 -2.90 5.84
C LEU A 28 -0.42 -1.74 5.78
N LEU A 29 0.45 -1.71 4.77
CA LEU A 29 1.42 -0.64 4.59
C LEU A 29 0.73 0.70 4.28
N LEU A 30 -0.38 0.68 3.53
CA LEU A 30 -1.14 1.89 3.23
C LEU A 30 -1.86 2.43 4.48
N ALA A 31 -2.52 1.53 5.22
CA ALA A 31 -3.13 1.86 6.51
C ALA A 31 -2.09 2.48 7.46
N HIS A 32 -0.89 1.89 7.53
CA HIS A 32 0.21 2.44 8.33
C HIS A 32 0.67 3.82 7.86
N ALA A 33 0.88 4.01 6.55
CA ALA A 33 1.31 5.29 5.98
C ALA A 33 0.31 6.43 6.28
N LEU A 34 -0.98 6.14 6.15
CA LEU A 34 -2.05 7.11 6.36
C LEU A 34 -2.49 7.23 7.84
N LYS A 35 -1.92 6.42 8.74
CA LYS A 35 -2.35 6.32 10.15
C LYS A 35 -3.84 5.99 10.30
N LEU A 36 -4.33 5.16 9.39
CA LEU A 36 -5.71 4.69 9.34
C LEU A 36 -5.78 3.23 9.75
N ARG A 37 -6.99 2.74 10.07
CA ARG A 37 -7.21 1.31 10.22
C ARG A 37 -7.39 0.70 8.84
N ARG A 38 -7.11 -0.60 8.71
CA ARG A 38 -7.32 -1.32 7.44
C ARG A 38 -8.74 -1.14 6.90
N LEU A 39 -9.75 -1.16 7.78
CA LEU A 39 -11.16 -0.94 7.43
C LEU A 39 -11.40 0.43 6.78
N ASP A 40 -10.72 1.47 7.24
CA ASP A 40 -10.90 2.83 6.71
C ASP A 40 -10.37 2.93 5.27
N VAL A 41 -9.33 2.16 4.92
CA VAL A 41 -8.81 2.04 3.54
C VAL A 41 -9.89 1.51 2.59
N TYR A 42 -10.73 0.57 3.05
CA TYR A 42 -11.86 0.04 2.26
C TYR A 42 -13.01 1.05 2.11
N LEU A 43 -13.19 1.94 3.09
CA LEU A 43 -14.24 2.95 3.05
C LEU A 43 -13.87 4.15 2.17
N GLN A 44 -12.59 4.33 1.88
CA GLN A 44 -12.05 5.52 1.20
C GLN A 44 -11.46 5.19 -0.17
N PHE A 45 -11.97 4.18 -0.85
CA PHE A 45 -11.40 3.69 -2.10
C PHE A 45 -11.25 4.74 -3.22
N ASP A 46 -12.19 5.68 -3.30
CA ASP A 46 -12.17 6.77 -4.28
C ASP A 46 -11.43 8.02 -3.78
N HIS A 47 -10.84 7.97 -2.58
CA HIS A 47 -10.08 9.09 -2.02
C HIS A 47 -8.79 9.31 -2.82
N LEU A 48 -8.57 10.57 -3.22
CA LEU A 48 -7.35 10.99 -3.88
C LEU A 48 -6.23 11.17 -2.85
N MET A 49 -5.14 10.44 -3.03
CA MET A 49 -3.96 10.59 -2.18
C MET A 49 -3.12 11.81 -2.56
N SER A 50 -2.58 12.49 -1.56
CA SER A 50 -1.59 13.54 -1.77
C SER A 50 -0.25 12.96 -2.22
N GLU A 51 0.61 13.77 -2.85
CA GLU A 51 1.95 13.31 -3.22
C GLU A 51 2.80 12.91 -2.00
N ALA A 52 2.61 13.58 -0.86
CA ALA A 52 3.31 13.25 0.39
C ALA A 52 2.92 11.85 0.89
N ASP A 53 1.63 11.51 0.86
CA ASP A 53 1.14 10.19 1.26
C ASP A 53 1.65 9.10 0.32
N LEU A 54 1.62 9.38 -0.99
CA LEU A 54 2.15 8.47 -2.01
C LEU A 54 3.65 8.22 -1.81
N ALA A 55 4.44 9.24 -1.50
CA ALA A 55 5.86 9.12 -1.25
C ALA A 55 6.14 8.25 -0.01
N ALA A 56 5.45 8.53 1.11
CA ALA A 56 5.57 7.75 2.33
C ALA A 56 5.22 6.28 2.11
N TYR A 57 4.10 6.02 1.42
CA TYR A 57 3.64 4.67 1.12
C TYR A 57 4.58 3.92 0.18
N ARG A 58 5.06 4.55 -0.91
CA ARG A 58 6.02 3.94 -1.84
C ARG A 58 7.32 3.52 -1.14
N ALA A 59 7.80 4.30 -0.17
CA ALA A 59 8.98 3.93 0.60
C ALA A 59 8.78 2.63 1.41
N LEU A 60 7.59 2.45 2.00
CA LEU A 60 7.22 1.23 2.72
C LEU A 60 7.11 0.02 1.79
N VAL A 61 6.44 0.18 0.64
CA VAL A 61 6.32 -0.88 -0.37
C VAL A 61 7.68 -1.30 -0.91
N ALA A 62 8.58 -0.35 -1.18
CA ALA A 62 9.94 -0.66 -1.63
C ALA A 62 10.77 -1.42 -0.58
N ARG A 63 10.59 -1.11 0.71
CA ARG A 63 11.20 -1.85 1.82
C ARG A 63 10.67 -3.28 1.88
N ARG A 64 9.34 -3.44 1.81
CA ARG A 64 8.71 -4.76 1.78
C ARG A 64 9.16 -5.61 0.60
N ALA A 65 9.28 -5.03 -0.60
CA ALA A 65 9.79 -5.71 -1.78
C ALA A 65 11.26 -6.18 -1.65
N LYS A 66 12.04 -5.60 -0.74
CA LYS A 66 13.40 -6.06 -0.40
C LYS A 66 13.42 -7.19 0.63
N GLY A 67 12.25 -7.69 1.04
CA GLY A 67 12.13 -8.76 2.03
C GLY A 67 11.96 -8.27 3.47
N GLU A 68 11.77 -6.97 3.70
CA GLU A 68 11.47 -6.48 5.03
C GLU A 68 10.09 -7.01 5.52
N PRO A 69 9.95 -7.45 6.78
CA PRO A 69 8.65 -7.84 7.34
C PRO A 69 7.65 -6.68 7.41
N VAL A 70 6.35 -7.02 7.36
CA VAL A 70 5.23 -6.07 7.57
C VAL A 70 4.84 -6.03 9.04
#